data_AF-A0A7W8WG58-F1
#
_entry.id   AF-A0A7W8WG58-F1
#
_cell.length_a   1.000
_cell.length_b   1.000
_cell.length_c   1.000
_cell.angle_alpha   90.00
_cell.angle_beta   90.00
_cell.angle_gamma   90.00
#
_symmetry.space_group_name_H-M   'P 1'
#
loop_
_entity.id
_entity.type
_entity.pdbx_description
1 polymer ?
#
loop_
_entity_poly.entity_id
_entity_poly.type
_entity_poly.pdbx_seq_one_letter_code
_entity_poly.pdbx_strand_id
1 'polypeptide(L)'
;MKRVVVSALVALCIAQPAAQAVAQTVSDQCFALGDIAGQVASWRAHKKTKAQALEQAAHYYKDPSDRAAVDAIIEKIYSPDAPHMTPDQASMAITSECVNQHKGQASPAR
;
A
#
# COMPACT_ATOMS: atom_id res chain seq x y z
N MET A 1 -62.28 6.13 -5.10
CA MET A 1 -61.82 4.76 -5.42
C MET A 1 -60.34 4.63 -5.08
N LYS A 2 -59.93 3.42 -4.67
CA LYS A 2 -58.74 3.06 -3.86
C LYS A 2 -57.39 3.49 -4.48
N ARG A 3 -56.51 4.08 -3.67
CA ARG A 3 -55.07 4.21 -3.99
C ARG A 3 -54.42 2.84 -3.84
N VAL A 4 -53.82 2.33 -4.91
CA VAL A 4 -52.99 1.12 -4.86
C VAL A 4 -51.54 1.56 -4.85
N VAL A 5 -50.93 1.52 -3.66
CA VAL A 5 -49.47 1.47 -3.50
C VAL A 5 -49.12 -0.01 -3.46
N VAL A 6 -48.39 -0.51 -4.45
CA VAL A 6 -47.68 -1.78 -4.33
C VAL A 6 -46.27 -1.56 -4.83
N SER A 7 -45.36 -1.63 -3.85
CA SER A 7 -43.92 -1.51 -3.96
C SER A 7 -43.36 -2.53 -4.97
N ALA A 8 -42.84 -2.05 -6.09
CA ALA A 8 -42.13 -2.89 -7.06
C ALA A 8 -40.63 -2.91 -6.72
N LEU A 9 -40.24 -4.00 -6.04
CA LEU A 9 -39.02 -4.78 -6.28
C LEU A 9 -37.67 -4.01 -6.28
N VAL A 10 -37.17 -3.79 -5.07
CA VAL A 10 -35.72 -3.72 -4.81
C VAL A 10 -35.17 -5.16 -4.86
N ALA A 11 -34.83 -5.66 -6.04
CA ALA A 11 -34.21 -7.00 -6.16
C ALA A 11 -33.39 -7.19 -7.45
N LEU A 12 -32.67 -6.16 -7.92
CA LEU A 12 -31.82 -6.28 -9.11
C LEU A 12 -30.43 -5.64 -8.96
N CYS A 13 -29.88 -5.63 -7.74
CA CYS A 13 -28.47 -5.33 -7.49
C CYS A 13 -27.70 -6.54 -6.96
N ILE A 14 -27.95 -7.74 -7.48
CA ILE A 14 -27.16 -8.93 -7.11
C ILE A 14 -26.65 -9.62 -8.37
N ALA A 15 -25.69 -8.98 -9.03
CA ALA A 15 -24.63 -9.61 -9.83
C ALA A 15 -23.89 -8.51 -10.60
N GLN A 16 -23.36 -7.51 -9.90
CA GLN A 16 -22.08 -7.01 -10.40
C GLN A 16 -21.12 -8.16 -10.18
N PRO A 17 -20.41 -8.66 -11.22
CA PRO A 17 -19.25 -9.47 -10.95
C PRO A 17 -18.38 -8.56 -10.09
N ALA A 18 -18.28 -8.86 -8.80
CA ALA A 18 -17.11 -8.48 -8.07
C ALA A 18 -16.00 -9.17 -8.84
N ALA A 19 -15.41 -8.46 -9.81
CA ALA A 19 -14.10 -8.80 -10.33
C ALA A 19 -13.34 -9.15 -9.08
N GLN A 20 -12.98 -10.43 -8.96
CA GLN A 20 -12.32 -10.94 -7.78
C GLN A 20 -11.27 -9.89 -7.47
N ALA A 21 -11.45 -9.18 -6.35
CA ALA A 21 -10.39 -8.36 -5.83
C ALA A 21 -9.35 -9.41 -5.46
N VAL A 22 -8.58 -9.83 -6.46
CA VAL A 22 -7.32 -10.51 -6.28
C VAL A 22 -6.68 -9.70 -5.18
N ALA A 23 -6.37 -10.34 -4.06
CA ALA A 23 -5.69 -9.67 -2.98
C ALA A 23 -4.38 -9.16 -3.59
N GLN A 24 -4.43 -7.92 -4.09
CA GLN A 24 -3.32 -7.29 -4.75
C GLN A 24 -2.33 -7.13 -3.63
N THR A 25 -1.24 -7.88 -3.72
CA THR A 25 -0.18 -7.87 -2.73
C THR A 25 0.21 -6.41 -2.49
N VAL A 26 0.56 -6.06 -1.26
CA VAL A 26 1.02 -4.72 -0.93
C VAL A 26 2.18 -4.32 -1.86
N SER A 27 3.02 -5.28 -2.24
CA SER A 27 4.11 -5.07 -3.20
C SER A 27 3.67 -4.55 -4.58
N ASP A 28 2.44 -4.83 -5.02
CA ASP A 28 1.95 -4.39 -6.34
C ASP A 28 1.26 -3.02 -6.31
N GLN A 29 1.02 -2.47 -5.12
CA GLN A 29 0.23 -1.26 -4.93
C GLN A 29 1.10 -0.09 -4.45
N CYS A 30 1.53 0.77 -5.38
CA CYS A 30 2.40 1.91 -5.06
C CYS A 30 1.85 2.84 -3.97
N PHE A 31 0.53 3.02 -3.90
CA PHE A 31 -0.10 3.82 -2.84
C PHE A 31 0.03 3.14 -1.47
N ALA A 32 -0.16 1.82 -1.39
CA ALA A 32 0.01 1.06 -0.14
C ALA A 32 1.47 1.09 0.34
N LEU A 33 2.43 1.00 -0.59
CA LEU A 33 3.86 1.18 -0.27
C LEU A 33 4.15 2.59 0.26
N GLY A 34 3.50 3.62 -0.29
CA GLY A 34 3.53 4.98 0.22
C GLY A 34 3.02 5.10 1.66
N ASP A 35 1.83 4.58 1.95
CA ASP A 35 1.25 4.62 3.29
C ASP A 35 2.12 3.90 4.32
N ILE A 36 2.74 2.79 3.94
CA ILE A 36 3.69 2.07 4.79
C ILE A 36 4.95 2.90 5.00
N ALA A 37 5.48 3.56 3.98
CA ALA A 37 6.61 4.45 4.12
C ALA A 37 6.32 5.62 5.09
N GLY A 38 5.13 6.19 5.04
CA GLY A 38 4.68 7.19 6.00
C GLY A 38 4.65 6.66 7.43
N GLN A 39 4.12 5.45 7.63
CA GLN A 39 4.13 4.79 8.94
C GLN A 39 5.55 4.51 9.45
N VAL A 40 6.44 3.98 8.61
CA VAL A 40 7.82 3.67 8.97
C VAL A 40 8.61 4.94 9.30
N ALA A 41 8.40 6.04 8.56
CA ALA A 41 8.98 7.34 8.88
C ALA A 41 8.48 7.88 10.22
N SER A 42 7.19 7.72 10.52
CA SER A 42 6.62 8.03 11.84
C SER A 42 7.29 7.20 12.94
N TRP A 43 7.51 5.89 12.72
CA TRP A 43 8.22 5.06 13.69
C TRP A 43 9.64 5.56 13.98
N ARG A 44 10.40 5.95 12.94
CA ARG A 44 11.75 6.53 13.10
C ARG A 44 11.69 7.83 13.89
N ALA A 45 10.73 8.70 13.59
CA ALA A 45 10.52 9.95 14.33
C ALA A 45 10.19 9.70 15.82
N HIS A 46 9.48 8.61 16.11
CA HIS A 46 9.17 8.14 17.45
C HIS A 46 10.21 7.17 18.05
N LYS A 47 11.45 7.19 17.53
CA LYS A 47 12.62 6.46 18.07
C LYS A 47 12.50 4.93 18.06
N LYS A 48 11.59 4.35 17.28
CA LYS A 48 11.67 2.91 16.99
C LYS A 48 12.98 2.65 16.26
N THR A 49 13.69 1.59 16.62
CA THR A 49 14.93 1.21 15.93
C THR A 49 14.63 0.45 14.63
N LYS A 50 15.60 0.42 13.73
CA LYS A 50 15.53 -0.39 12.51
C LYS A 50 15.20 -1.86 12.81
N ALA A 51 15.85 -2.46 13.80
CA ALA A 51 15.60 -3.84 14.20
C ALA A 51 14.15 -4.07 14.66
N GLN A 52 13.62 -3.16 15.49
CA GLN A 52 12.21 -3.22 15.92
C GLN A 52 11.21 -3.00 14.78
N ALA A 53 11.58 -2.20 13.76
CA ALA A 53 10.76 -2.03 12.57
C ALA A 53 10.71 -3.32 11.73
N LEU A 54 11.86 -3.97 11.52
CA LEU A 54 11.96 -5.25 10.80
C LEU A 54 11.23 -6.38 11.54
N GLU A 55 11.37 -6.46 12.86
CA GLU A 55 10.62 -7.42 13.68
C GLU A 55 9.10 -7.21 13.53
N GLN A 56 8.65 -5.96 13.57
CA GLN A 56 7.24 -5.63 13.37
C GLN A 56 6.77 -5.99 11.95
N ALA A 57 7.58 -5.75 10.93
CA ALA A 57 7.26 -6.15 9.56
C ALA A 57 7.11 -7.67 9.44
N ALA A 58 8.05 -8.45 10.00
CA ALA A 58 7.97 -9.91 10.04
C ALA A 58 6.72 -10.43 10.81
N HIS A 59 6.24 -9.67 11.79
CA HIS A 59 5.03 -10.00 12.52
C HIS A 59 3.75 -9.81 11.68
N TYR A 60 3.63 -8.72 10.92
CA TYR A 60 2.38 -8.40 10.21
C TYR A 60 2.33 -8.86 8.75
N TYR A 61 3.45 -8.87 8.04
CA TYR A 61 3.52 -9.25 6.62
C TYR A 61 3.96 -10.71 6.50
N LYS A 62 2.98 -11.60 6.25
CA LYS A 62 3.20 -13.05 6.13
C LYS A 62 3.54 -13.49 4.72
N ASP A 63 3.05 -12.75 3.74
CA ASP A 63 3.43 -12.98 2.36
C ASP A 63 4.92 -12.58 2.16
N PRO A 64 5.74 -13.45 1.54
CA PRO A 64 7.16 -13.16 1.34
C PRO A 64 7.46 -11.93 0.47
N SER A 65 6.66 -11.64 -0.57
CA SER A 65 6.90 -10.49 -1.43
C SER A 65 6.50 -9.19 -0.74
N ASP A 66 5.38 -9.20 -0.02
CA ASP A 66 4.99 -8.06 0.81
C ASP A 66 6.04 -7.76 1.88
N ARG A 67 6.50 -8.80 2.59
CA ARG A 67 7.54 -8.64 3.61
C ARG A 67 8.82 -8.06 3.02
N ALA A 68 9.28 -8.57 1.88
CA ALA A 68 10.47 -8.06 1.20
C ALA A 68 10.31 -6.59 0.79
N ALA A 69 9.14 -6.18 0.29
CA ALA A 69 8.86 -4.79 -0.07
C ALA A 69 8.89 -3.87 1.15
N VAL A 70 8.29 -4.29 2.27
CA VAL A 70 8.29 -3.50 3.52
C VAL A 70 9.68 -3.43 4.14
N ASP A 71 10.44 -4.53 4.13
CA ASP A 71 11.82 -4.56 4.60
C ASP A 71 12.68 -3.57 3.79
N ALA A 72 12.52 -3.52 2.46
CA ALA A 72 13.22 -2.56 1.61
C ALA A 72 12.88 -1.09 1.95
N ILE A 73 11.61 -0.79 2.26
CA ILE A 73 11.19 0.54 2.72
C ILE A 73 11.87 0.89 4.06
N ILE A 74 11.90 -0.06 5.00
CA ILE A 74 12.56 0.11 6.30
C ILE A 74 14.04 0.36 6.12
N GLU A 75 14.73 -0.46 5.32
CA GLU A 75 16.14 -0.28 4.97
C GLU A 75 16.42 1.12 4.42
N LYS A 76 15.60 1.58 3.48
CA LYS A 76 15.73 2.91 2.86
C LYS A 76 15.53 4.04 3.86
N ILE A 77 14.48 3.98 4.70
CA ILE A 77 14.16 5.04 5.67
C ILE A 77 15.17 5.08 6.82
N TYR A 78 15.74 3.95 7.22
CA TYR A 78 16.69 3.86 8.32
C TYR A 78 18.17 3.90 7.90
N SER A 79 18.46 4.05 6.61
CA SER A 79 19.84 4.18 6.13
C SER A 79 20.55 5.37 6.83
N PRO A 80 21.83 5.24 7.23
CA PRO A 80 22.56 6.28 7.95
C PRO A 80 22.55 7.64 7.25
N ASP A 81 22.59 7.64 5.92
CA ASP A 81 22.62 8.86 5.10
C ASP A 81 21.22 9.28 4.59
N ALA A 82 20.16 8.57 5.00
CA ALA A 82 18.81 8.90 4.57
C ALA A 82 18.32 10.19 5.23
N PRO A 83 17.75 11.14 4.44
CA PRO A 83 17.18 12.36 4.99
C PRO A 83 16.09 12.02 6.00
N HIS A 84 15.99 12.84 7.05
CA HIS A 84 14.88 12.76 7.99
C HIS A 84 13.63 13.34 7.34
N MET A 85 12.77 12.45 6.83
CA MET A 85 11.51 12.82 6.17
C MET A 85 10.34 12.83 7.17
N THR A 86 9.37 13.71 6.95
CA THR A 86 8.04 13.57 7.56
C THR A 86 7.31 12.35 6.99
N PRO A 87 6.26 11.83 7.66
CA PRO A 87 5.43 10.75 7.13
C PRO A 87 4.92 11.03 5.70
N ASP A 88 4.42 12.24 5.44
CA ASP A 88 3.91 12.61 4.11
C ASP A 88 5.02 12.64 3.05
N GLN A 89 6.20 13.16 3.40
CA GLN A 89 7.35 13.18 2.50
C GLN A 89 7.82 11.77 2.13
N ALA A 90 7.88 10.86 3.11
CA ALA A 90 8.24 9.47 2.89
C ALA A 90 7.19 8.76 2.00
N SER A 91 5.90 8.97 2.29
CA SER A 91 4.81 8.40 1.49
C SER A 91 4.86 8.86 0.04
N MET A 92 5.01 10.16 -0.20
CA MET A 92 5.10 10.70 -1.56
C MET A 92 6.36 10.22 -2.29
N ALA A 93 7.52 10.18 -1.62
CA ALA A 93 8.77 9.76 -2.23
C ALA A 93 8.72 8.31 -2.71
N ILE A 94 8.25 7.39 -1.86
CA ILE A 94 8.15 5.96 -2.20
C ILE A 94 7.04 5.71 -3.23
N THR A 95 5.89 6.38 -3.11
CA THR A 95 4.81 6.27 -4.11
C THR A 95 5.31 6.69 -5.49
N SER A 96 5.98 7.86 -5.58
CA SER A 96 6.52 8.38 -6.83
C SER A 96 7.57 7.45 -7.44
N GLU A 97 8.48 6.93 -6.62
CA GLU A 97 9.48 5.96 -7.05
C GLU A 97 8.86 4.69 -7.62
N CYS A 98 7.92 4.06 -6.91
CA CYS A 98 7.21 2.87 -7.37
C CYS A 98 6.48 3.12 -8.71
N VAL A 99 5.75 4.24 -8.81
CA VAL A 99 5.06 4.62 -10.06
C VAL A 99 6.05 4.78 -11.22
N ASN A 100 7.23 5.38 -10.96
CA ASN A 100 8.25 5.56 -11.99
C ASN A 100 8.92 4.23 -12.40
N GLN A 101 9.13 3.32 -11.47
CA GLN A 101 9.65 1.97 -11.77
C GLN A 101 8.68 1.19 -12.67
N HIS A 102 7.37 1.27 -12.40
CA HIS A 102 6.35 0.62 -13.22
C HIS A 102 6.26 1.23 -14.63
N LYS A 103 6.46 2.55 -14.78
CA LYS A 103 6.54 3.21 -16.10
C LYS A 103 7.79 2.81 -16.88
N GLY A 104 8.92 2.61 -16.21
CA GLY A 104 10.17 2.14 -16.84
C GLY A 104 10.09 0.69 -17.32
N GLN A 105 9.36 -0.17 -16.61
CA GLN A 105 9.12 -1.56 -17.02
C GLN A 105 8.17 -1.71 -18.21
N ALA A 106 7.36 -0.68 -18.52
CA ALA A 106 6.47 -0.65 -19.67
C ALA A 106 7.14 -0.20 -20.99
N SER A 107 8.45 0.08 -21.00
CA SER A 107 9.22 0.25 -22.24
C SER A 107 9.91 -1.06 -22.63
N PRO A 108 9.30 -1.90 -23.50
CA PRO A 108 10.09 -2.85 -24.26
C PRO A 108 11.05 -2.04 -25.13
N ALA A 109 12.32 -2.45 -25.13
CA ALA A 109 13.31 -1.91 -26.03
C ALA A 109 12.84 -2.04 -27.48
N ARG A 110 12.83 -0.89 -28.16
CA ARG A 110 13.02 -0.62 -29.60
C ARG A 110 12.33 -1.53 -30.62
#